data_AF-A0A4R2KQ16-F1
#
_entry.id   AF-A0A4R2KQ16-F1
#
_cell.length_a   1.000
_cell.length_b   1.000
_cell.length_c   1.000
_cell.angle_alpha   90.00
_cell.angle_beta   90.00
_cell.angle_gamma   90.00
#
_symmetry.space_group_name_H-M   'P 1'
#
loop_
_entity.id
_entity.type
_entity.pdbx_description
1 polymer ?
#
loop_
_entity_poly.entity_id
_entity_poly.type
_entity_poly.pdbx_seq_one_letter_code
_entity_poly.pdbx_strand_id
1 'polypeptide(L)'
;MDRKTYHHGDLKKELIHNGLLLLNKEGTERFSLRKVAIMCGVSHSAPYKHFKDKDALISEIIKEVWKEFYVALLAVTEVYPNEPKLQIIEMGKAYVKFMVENPECLKFMFLSDNAYPVRIEDDKFPDDKVGAFGVFKDSAERFFKEMKLDENLYMQKTLLLWSMVHGLAILIIKNSIEYKGDYLVLVESMIRTSL
;
A
#
# COMPACT_ATOMS: atom_id res chain seq x y z
N MET A 1 -13.15 -28.38 28.72
CA MET A 1 -13.43 -27.71 27.44
C MET A 1 -13.50 -26.22 27.74
N ASP A 2 -12.36 -25.53 27.72
CA ASP A 2 -12.32 -24.09 27.99
C ASP A 2 -12.73 -23.31 26.75
N ARG A 3 -13.89 -22.65 26.84
CA ARG A 3 -14.27 -21.57 25.93
C ARG A 3 -13.27 -20.43 26.15
N LYS A 4 -12.27 -20.34 25.26
CA LYS A 4 -11.39 -19.17 25.16
C LYS A 4 -12.25 -17.91 25.20
N THR A 5 -12.00 -17.09 26.21
CA THR A 5 -12.56 -15.76 26.42
C THR A 5 -12.52 -14.99 25.10
N TYR A 6 -13.70 -14.82 24.52
CA TYR A 6 -13.94 -14.00 23.35
C TYR A 6 -13.52 -12.57 23.69
N HIS A 7 -12.43 -12.06 23.10
CA HIS A 7 -12.08 -10.67 23.22
C HIS A 7 -13.06 -9.86 22.35
N HIS A 8 -14.27 -9.62 22.84
CA HIS A 8 -15.29 -8.73 22.23
C HIS A 8 -14.81 -7.28 22.01
N GLY A 9 -13.56 -6.95 22.35
CA GLY A 9 -13.00 -5.61 22.33
C GLY A 9 -12.87 -5.00 20.95
N ASP A 10 -12.83 -5.77 19.86
CA ASP A 10 -12.89 -5.16 18.53
C ASP A 10 -13.35 -6.11 17.41
N LEU A 11 -14.58 -6.60 17.50
CA LEU A 11 -15.20 -7.37 16.40
C LEU A 11 -15.10 -6.60 15.06
N LYS A 12 -15.16 -5.26 15.07
CA LYS A 12 -14.98 -4.45 13.86
C LYS A 12 -13.60 -4.69 13.24
N LYS A 13 -12.51 -4.65 14.02
CA LYS A 13 -11.15 -4.98 13.54
C LYS A 13 -11.04 -6.42 13.07
N GLU A 14 -11.62 -7.39 13.78
CA GLU A 14 -11.58 -8.79 13.33
C GLU A 14 -12.28 -8.99 11.98
N LEU A 15 -13.42 -8.32 11.78
CA LEU A 15 -14.15 -8.32 10.52
C LEU A 15 -13.35 -7.67 9.38
N ILE A 16 -12.63 -6.57 9.65
CA ILE A 16 -11.73 -5.92 8.68
C ILE A 16 -10.59 -6.86 8.31
N HIS A 17 -9.89 -7.42 9.31
CA HIS A 17 -8.75 -8.30 9.08
C HIS A 17 -9.13 -9.58 8.33
N ASN A 18 -10.15 -10.31 8.79
CA ASN A 18 -10.62 -11.51 8.09
C ASN A 18 -11.26 -11.17 6.73
N GLY A 19 -11.85 -9.99 6.61
CA GLY A 19 -12.33 -9.44 5.36
C GLY A 19 -11.18 -9.28 4.35
N LEU A 20 -10.08 -8.65 4.73
CA LEU A 20 -8.90 -8.51 3.88
C LEU A 20 -8.38 -9.87 3.39
N LEU A 21 -8.27 -10.86 4.29
CA LEU A 21 -7.86 -12.22 3.93
C LEU A 21 -8.82 -12.88 2.91
N LEU A 22 -10.12 -12.76 3.15
CA LEU A 22 -11.13 -13.29 2.24
C LEU A 22 -11.08 -12.59 0.88
N LEU A 23 -10.88 -11.27 0.89
CA LEU A 23 -10.81 -10.45 -0.30
C LEU A 23 -9.61 -10.82 -1.16
N ASN A 24 -8.41 -10.92 -0.57
CA ASN A 24 -7.20 -11.37 -1.26
C ASN A 24 -7.32 -12.79 -1.82
N LYS A 25 -8.05 -13.68 -1.14
CA LYS A 25 -8.20 -15.08 -1.57
C LYS A 25 -9.24 -15.28 -2.65
N GLU A 26 -10.39 -14.63 -2.54
CA GLU A 26 -11.56 -14.92 -3.36
C GLU A 26 -11.94 -13.81 -4.35
N GLY A 27 -11.36 -12.62 -4.21
CA GLY A 27 -11.69 -11.42 -4.98
C GLY A 27 -13.05 -10.83 -4.59
N THR A 28 -13.36 -9.65 -5.15
CA THR A 28 -14.60 -8.91 -4.88
C THR A 28 -15.85 -9.74 -5.17
N GLU A 29 -15.88 -10.47 -6.28
CA GLU A 29 -17.08 -11.18 -6.77
C GLU A 29 -17.61 -12.20 -5.77
N ARG A 30 -16.72 -12.93 -5.09
CA ARG A 30 -17.09 -13.99 -4.15
C ARG A 30 -17.11 -13.52 -2.69
N PHE A 31 -16.76 -12.27 -2.43
CA PHE A 31 -16.75 -11.67 -1.09
C PHE A 31 -18.17 -11.45 -0.54
N SER A 32 -18.38 -11.80 0.74
CA SER A 32 -19.65 -11.50 1.44
C SER A 32 -19.47 -11.37 2.95
N LEU A 33 -20.29 -10.52 3.58
CA LEU A 33 -20.34 -10.35 5.04
C LEU A 33 -20.57 -11.67 5.79
N ARG A 34 -21.37 -12.58 5.23
CA ARG A 34 -21.65 -13.88 5.83
C ARG A 34 -20.41 -14.77 5.92
N LYS A 35 -19.58 -14.80 4.88
CA LYS A 35 -18.30 -15.53 4.89
C LYS A 35 -17.33 -14.96 5.91
N VAL A 36 -17.22 -13.63 5.99
CA VAL A 36 -16.39 -12.96 7.00
C VAL A 36 -16.87 -13.27 8.42
N ALA A 37 -18.19 -13.27 8.66
CA ALA A 37 -18.77 -13.70 9.95
C ALA A 37 -18.36 -15.13 10.33
N ILE A 38 -18.43 -16.07 9.39
CA ILE A 38 -18.01 -17.46 9.61
C ILE A 38 -16.52 -17.51 10.01
N MET A 39 -15.66 -16.78 9.29
CA MET A 39 -14.22 -16.73 9.59
C MET A 39 -13.93 -16.14 10.98
N CYS A 40 -14.74 -15.18 11.42
CA CYS A 40 -14.62 -14.59 12.76
C CYS A 40 -15.30 -15.43 13.86
N GLY A 41 -15.97 -16.54 13.54
CA GLY A 41 -16.68 -17.37 14.53
C GLY A 41 -17.93 -16.71 15.13
N VAL A 42 -18.52 -15.70 14.46
CA VAL A 42 -19.73 -14.98 14.90
C VAL A 42 -20.97 -15.39 14.11
N SER A 43 -22.15 -15.00 14.60
CA SER A 43 -23.40 -15.16 13.86
C SER A 43 -23.40 -14.34 12.56
N HIS A 44 -24.15 -14.80 11.55
CA HIS A 44 -24.30 -14.09 10.28
C HIS A 44 -24.85 -12.65 10.40
N SER A 45 -25.58 -12.35 11.48
CA SER A 45 -26.14 -11.02 11.73
C SER A 45 -25.15 -10.07 12.43
N ALA A 46 -24.07 -10.57 13.02
CA ALA A 46 -23.14 -9.76 13.78
C ALA A 46 -22.42 -8.66 12.96
N PRO A 47 -21.95 -8.91 11.71
CA PRO A 47 -21.29 -7.87 10.91
C PRO A 47 -22.18 -6.65 10.61
N TYR A 48 -23.49 -6.87 10.50
CA TYR A 48 -24.46 -5.81 10.17
C TYR A 48 -24.61 -4.76 11.28
N LYS A 49 -24.12 -5.03 12.48
CA LYS A 49 -24.03 -4.02 13.55
C LYS A 49 -22.92 -2.99 13.32
N HIS A 50 -21.94 -3.31 12.48
CA HIS A 50 -20.76 -2.50 12.20
C HIS A 50 -20.73 -1.97 10.76
N PHE A 51 -21.25 -2.74 9.82
CA PHE A 51 -21.23 -2.42 8.39
C PHE A 51 -22.62 -2.60 7.79
N LYS A 52 -23.11 -1.54 7.14
CA LYS A 52 -24.43 -1.55 6.49
C LYS A 52 -24.54 -2.64 5.43
N ASP A 53 -23.48 -2.80 4.64
CA ASP A 53 -23.40 -3.70 3.50
C ASP A 53 -21.95 -4.11 3.22
N LYS A 54 -21.78 -4.92 2.16
CA LYS A 54 -20.48 -5.41 1.68
C LYS A 54 -19.53 -4.26 1.35
N ASP A 55 -20.03 -3.22 0.71
CA ASP A 55 -19.21 -2.12 0.22
C ASP A 55 -18.71 -1.25 1.36
N ALA A 56 -19.52 -1.07 2.42
CA ALA A 56 -19.10 -0.41 3.65
C ALA A 56 -17.92 -1.16 4.34
N LEU A 57 -17.95 -2.50 4.37
CA LEU A 57 -16.82 -3.28 4.90
C LEU A 57 -15.59 -3.18 3.99
N ILE A 58 -15.75 -3.30 2.67
CA ILE A 58 -14.63 -3.17 1.72
C ILE A 58 -13.99 -1.77 1.80
N SER A 59 -14.77 -0.71 1.93
CA SER A 59 -14.24 0.66 2.11
C SER A 59 -13.38 0.78 3.37
N GLU A 60 -13.81 0.19 4.49
CA GLU A 60 -13.04 0.22 5.73
C GLU A 60 -11.78 -0.67 5.66
N ILE A 61 -11.84 -1.79 4.93
CA ILE A 61 -10.66 -2.60 4.60
C ILE A 61 -9.65 -1.76 3.80
N ILE A 62 -10.10 -1.06 2.77
CA ILE A 62 -9.23 -0.23 1.92
C ILE A 62 -8.56 0.87 2.75
N LYS A 63 -9.28 1.50 3.68
CA LYS A 63 -8.70 2.51 4.58
C LYS A 63 -7.60 1.93 5.47
N GLU A 64 -7.80 0.74 6.03
CA GLU A 64 -6.77 0.11 6.86
C GLU A 64 -5.56 -0.30 6.01
N VAL A 65 -5.77 -0.81 4.80
CA VAL A 65 -4.69 -1.14 3.87
C VAL A 65 -3.88 0.10 3.48
N TRP A 66 -4.52 1.23 3.18
CA TRP A 66 -3.82 2.49 2.92
C TRP A 66 -2.96 2.95 4.10
N LYS A 67 -3.47 2.76 5.32
CA LYS A 67 -2.75 3.09 6.56
C LYS A 67 -1.57 2.14 6.78
N GLU A 68 -1.75 0.84 6.60
CA GLU A 68 -0.66 -0.14 6.67
C GLU A 68 0.42 0.13 5.63
N PHE A 69 0.03 0.46 4.41
CA PHE A 69 0.93 0.85 3.33
C PHE A 69 1.72 2.12 3.67
N TYR A 70 1.05 3.16 4.18
CA TYR A 70 1.71 4.37 4.69
C TYR A 70 2.72 4.05 5.79
N VAL A 71 2.34 3.25 6.78
CA VAL A 71 3.22 2.85 7.89
C VAL A 71 4.44 2.08 7.36
N ALA A 72 4.25 1.18 6.38
CA ALA A 72 5.34 0.42 5.79
C ALA A 72 6.39 1.33 5.12
N LEU A 73 5.97 2.40 4.43
CA LEU A 73 6.90 3.37 3.85
C LEU A 73 7.49 4.31 4.90
N LEU A 74 6.69 4.76 5.87
CA LEU A 74 7.15 5.64 6.93
C LEU A 74 8.26 4.99 7.77
N ALA A 75 8.12 3.71 8.11
CA ALA A 75 9.12 2.96 8.87
C ALA A 75 10.52 2.98 8.23
N VAL A 76 10.61 3.08 6.90
CA VAL A 76 11.90 3.21 6.20
C VAL A 76 12.62 4.51 6.60
N THR A 77 11.89 5.60 6.81
CA THR A 77 12.49 6.87 7.23
C THR A 77 13.07 6.81 8.64
N GLU A 78 12.48 5.99 9.51
CA GLU A 78 12.95 5.79 10.89
C GLU A 78 14.22 4.94 10.93
N VAL A 79 14.33 3.95 10.03
CA VAL A 79 15.52 3.08 9.90
C VAL A 79 16.68 3.84 9.27
N TYR A 80 16.43 4.76 8.32
CA TYR A 80 17.44 5.47 7.54
C TYR A 80 17.31 7.00 7.63
N PRO A 81 17.34 7.64 8.81
CA PRO A 81 16.89 9.04 9.01
C PRO A 81 17.63 10.10 8.19
N ASN A 82 18.90 9.83 7.85
CA ASN A 82 19.79 10.76 7.15
C ASN A 82 20.34 10.22 5.83
N GLU A 83 19.70 9.21 5.25
CA GLU A 83 20.17 8.55 4.04
C GLU A 83 19.07 8.55 2.97
N PRO A 84 18.74 9.72 2.38
CA PRO A 84 17.58 9.85 1.50
C PRO A 84 17.68 8.97 0.25
N LYS A 85 18.90 8.71 -0.24
CA LYS A 85 19.14 7.72 -1.30
C LYS A 85 18.71 6.31 -0.91
N LEU A 86 19.06 5.86 0.31
CA LEU A 86 18.64 4.55 0.80
C LEU A 86 17.15 4.52 1.10
N GLN A 87 16.58 5.61 1.62
CA GLN A 87 15.13 5.72 1.82
C GLN A 87 14.37 5.46 0.52
N ILE A 88 14.76 6.08 -0.61
CA ILE A 88 14.13 5.86 -1.92
C ILE A 88 14.18 4.38 -2.33
N ILE A 89 15.35 3.75 -2.18
CA ILE A 89 15.57 2.35 -2.57
C ILE A 89 14.73 1.40 -1.71
N GLU A 90 14.81 1.55 -0.38
CA GLU A 90 14.12 0.66 0.55
C GLU A 90 12.61 0.92 0.59
N MET A 91 12.14 2.15 0.36
CA MET A 91 10.72 2.42 0.12
C MET A 91 10.22 1.74 -1.14
N GLY A 92 11.00 1.76 -2.24
CA GLY A 92 10.61 1.07 -3.46
C GLY A 92 10.50 -0.45 -3.26
N LYS A 93 11.40 -1.04 -2.48
CA LYS A 93 11.32 -2.46 -2.08
C LYS A 93 10.11 -2.73 -1.19
N ALA A 94 9.89 -1.91 -0.16
CA ALA A 94 8.74 -2.01 0.75
C ALA A 94 7.42 -1.88 -0.01
N TYR A 95 7.35 -0.98 -0.98
CA TYR A 95 6.21 -0.80 -1.88
C TYR A 95 5.89 -2.10 -2.62
N VAL A 96 6.86 -2.64 -3.36
CA VAL A 96 6.62 -3.83 -4.20
C VAL A 96 6.29 -5.03 -3.32
N LYS A 97 7.02 -5.21 -2.21
CA LYS A 97 6.73 -6.27 -1.23
C LYS A 97 5.29 -6.20 -0.73
N PHE A 98 4.83 -5.03 -0.30
CA PHE A 98 3.48 -4.83 0.20
C PHE A 98 2.43 -5.23 -0.83
N MET A 99 2.61 -4.84 -2.10
CA MET A 99 1.67 -5.16 -3.17
C MET A 99 1.71 -6.64 -3.56
N VAL A 100 2.87 -7.29 -3.51
CA VAL A 100 3.01 -8.75 -3.76
C VAL A 100 2.34 -9.56 -2.66
N GLU A 101 2.45 -9.13 -1.40
CA GLU A 101 1.78 -9.76 -0.26
C GLU A 101 0.27 -9.50 -0.23
N ASN A 102 -0.19 -8.44 -0.92
CA ASN A 102 -1.58 -8.00 -0.96
C ASN A 102 -2.07 -7.71 -2.40
N PRO A 103 -2.14 -8.71 -3.29
CA PRO A 103 -2.33 -8.47 -4.73
C PRO A 103 -3.70 -7.88 -5.09
N GLU A 104 -4.78 -8.21 -4.36
CA GLU A 104 -6.09 -7.60 -4.62
C GLU A 104 -6.14 -6.14 -4.15
N CYS A 105 -5.33 -5.77 -3.14
CA CYS A 105 -5.24 -4.38 -2.67
C CYS A 105 -4.78 -3.43 -3.76
N LEU A 106 -3.88 -3.84 -4.66
CA LEU A 106 -3.45 -3.00 -5.79
C LEU A 106 -4.65 -2.57 -6.64
N LYS A 107 -5.57 -3.50 -6.94
CA LYS A 107 -6.78 -3.22 -7.72
C LYS A 107 -7.67 -2.21 -7.01
N PHE A 108 -7.86 -2.36 -5.70
CA PHE A 108 -8.72 -1.45 -4.94
C PHE A 108 -8.09 -0.08 -4.70
N MET A 109 -6.81 -0.04 -4.37
CA MET A 109 -6.12 1.22 -4.05
C MET A 109 -5.93 2.10 -5.27
N PHE A 110 -5.64 1.52 -6.45
CA PHE A 110 -5.22 2.30 -7.62
C PHE A 110 -6.15 2.19 -8.84
N LEU A 111 -6.98 1.15 -8.93
CA LEU A 111 -7.85 0.89 -10.09
C LEU A 111 -9.34 1.00 -9.75
N SER A 112 -9.68 1.61 -8.61
CA SER A 112 -11.06 1.90 -8.20
C SER A 112 -11.22 3.38 -7.83
N ASP A 113 -12.45 3.81 -7.58
CA ASP A 113 -12.78 5.19 -7.14
C ASP A 113 -12.18 5.57 -5.77
N ASN A 114 -11.43 4.66 -5.12
CA ASN A 114 -10.75 4.87 -3.85
C ASN A 114 -9.28 5.35 -4.01
N ALA A 115 -8.86 5.69 -5.23
CA ALA A 115 -7.53 6.23 -5.47
C ALA A 115 -7.37 7.62 -4.82
N TYR A 116 -6.29 7.82 -4.08
CA TYR A 116 -5.88 9.14 -3.62
C TYR A 116 -5.02 9.80 -4.71
N PRO A 117 -5.52 10.84 -5.40
CA PRO A 117 -4.78 11.46 -6.49
C PRO A 117 -3.55 12.19 -5.96
N VAL A 118 -2.42 12.03 -6.65
CA VAL A 118 -1.27 12.92 -6.51
C VAL A 118 -1.64 14.25 -7.15
N ARG A 119 -1.59 15.34 -6.37
CA ARG A 119 -1.91 16.70 -6.84
C ARG A 119 -0.66 17.36 -7.40
N ILE A 120 -0.82 18.02 -8.53
CA ILE A 120 0.23 18.80 -9.21
C ILE A 120 -0.38 20.15 -9.57
N GLU A 121 0.28 21.23 -9.17
CA GLU A 121 -0.13 22.62 -9.37
C GLU A 121 1.09 23.40 -9.86
N ASP A 122 0.95 24.13 -10.98
CA ASP A 122 2.04 24.91 -11.60
C ASP A 122 3.36 24.12 -11.77
N ASP A 123 3.26 22.90 -12.31
CA ASP A 123 4.35 21.94 -12.51
C ASP A 123 5.11 21.54 -11.24
N LYS A 124 4.49 21.71 -10.07
CA LYS A 124 5.06 21.38 -8.76
C LYS A 124 4.08 20.58 -7.90
N PHE A 125 4.61 19.90 -6.89
CA PHE A 125 3.77 19.35 -5.84
C PHE A 125 3.48 20.44 -4.80
N PRO A 126 2.27 20.47 -4.21
CA PRO A 126 2.01 21.26 -3.01
C PRO A 126 3.00 20.92 -1.89
N ASP A 127 3.28 21.89 -1.01
CA ASP A 127 4.10 21.70 0.18
C ASP A 127 3.31 21.00 1.31
N ASP A 128 2.85 19.78 1.00
CA ASP A 128 2.24 18.88 1.97
C ASP A 128 2.99 17.53 1.99
N LYS A 129 2.96 16.86 3.15
CA LYS A 129 3.58 15.54 3.37
C LYS A 129 2.51 14.49 3.66
N VAL A 130 1.43 14.51 2.88
CA VAL A 130 0.26 13.67 3.17
C VAL A 130 0.42 12.27 2.57
N GLY A 131 0.22 11.26 3.42
CA GLY A 131 0.16 9.86 3.00
C GLY A 131 1.47 9.29 2.45
N ALA A 132 1.39 8.11 1.85
CA ALA A 132 2.54 7.34 1.38
C ALA A 132 3.35 8.08 0.31
N PHE A 133 2.67 8.78 -0.61
CA PHE A 133 3.34 9.60 -1.62
C PHE A 133 4.12 10.77 -1.00
N GLY A 134 3.55 11.46 0.00
CA GLY A 134 4.21 12.56 0.68
C GLY A 134 5.51 12.16 1.37
N VAL A 135 5.54 10.97 1.99
CA VAL A 135 6.75 10.40 2.60
C VAL A 135 7.82 10.14 1.54
N PHE A 136 7.44 9.50 0.43
CA PHE A 136 8.36 9.24 -0.68
C PHE A 136 8.89 10.52 -1.32
N LYS A 137 8.02 11.50 -1.57
CA LYS A 137 8.35 12.82 -2.12
C LYS A 137 9.42 13.51 -1.27
N ASP A 138 9.24 13.55 0.04
CA ASP A 138 10.22 14.17 0.95
C ASP A 138 11.62 13.54 0.83
N SER A 139 11.70 12.21 0.82
CA SER A 139 12.96 11.49 0.62
C SER A 139 13.58 11.78 -0.76
N ALA A 140 12.76 11.81 -1.82
CA ALA A 140 13.21 12.11 -3.17
C ALA A 140 13.77 13.54 -3.30
N GLU A 141 13.04 14.54 -2.80
CA GLU A 141 13.45 15.95 -2.86
C GLU A 141 14.72 16.21 -2.04
N ARG A 142 14.87 15.57 -0.88
CA ARG A 142 16.11 15.62 -0.09
C ARG A 142 17.30 15.05 -0.87
N PHE A 143 17.12 13.89 -1.50
CA PHE A 143 18.18 13.29 -2.33
C PHE A 143 18.53 14.16 -3.54
N PHE A 144 17.53 14.69 -4.25
CA PHE A 144 17.77 15.57 -5.40
C PHE A 144 18.51 16.85 -5.02
N LYS A 145 18.23 17.39 -3.83
CA LYS A 145 18.95 18.54 -3.27
C LYS A 145 20.41 18.22 -2.99
N GLU A 146 20.71 17.05 -2.41
CA GLU A 146 22.09 16.57 -2.20
C GLU A 146 22.85 16.43 -3.53
N MET A 147 22.16 15.99 -4.58
CA MET A 147 22.70 15.85 -5.93
C MET A 147 22.79 17.17 -6.71
N LYS A 148 22.31 18.29 -6.15
CA LYS A 148 22.24 19.61 -6.79
C LYS A 148 21.49 19.58 -8.12
N LEU A 149 20.43 18.77 -8.19
CA LEU A 149 19.54 18.72 -9.35
C LEU A 149 18.75 20.04 -9.46
N ASP A 150 18.42 20.46 -10.68
CA ASP A 150 17.50 21.58 -10.91
C ASP A 150 16.12 21.27 -10.29
N GLU A 151 15.62 22.16 -9.44
CA GLU A 151 14.30 22.04 -8.79
C GLU A 151 13.15 21.91 -9.80
N ASN A 152 13.32 22.47 -11.01
CA ASN A 152 12.34 22.32 -12.09
C ASN A 152 12.18 20.87 -12.57
N LEU A 153 13.09 19.96 -12.20
CA LEU A 153 13.03 18.54 -12.53
C LEU A 153 12.47 17.67 -11.40
N TYR A 154 12.25 18.21 -10.19
CA TYR A 154 11.87 17.43 -9.01
C TYR A 154 10.54 16.72 -9.23
N MET A 155 9.56 17.41 -9.82
CA MET A 155 8.24 16.86 -10.10
C MET A 155 8.34 15.66 -11.06
N GLN A 156 8.96 15.85 -12.23
CA GLN A 156 9.05 14.77 -13.22
C GLN A 156 9.90 13.60 -12.72
N LYS A 157 11.00 13.86 -12.00
CA LYS A 157 11.87 12.80 -11.45
C LYS A 157 11.18 12.00 -10.35
N THR A 158 10.44 12.66 -9.46
CA THR A 158 9.65 11.98 -8.43
C THR A 158 8.57 11.11 -9.07
N LEU A 159 7.82 11.62 -10.04
CA LEU A 159 6.81 10.85 -10.77
C LEU A 159 7.41 9.67 -11.52
N LEU A 160 8.57 9.84 -12.14
CA LEU A 160 9.27 8.76 -12.86
C LEU A 160 9.59 7.60 -11.92
N LEU A 161 10.21 7.89 -10.77
CA LEU A 161 10.56 6.87 -9.77
C LEU A 161 9.30 6.21 -9.18
N TRP A 162 8.29 7.00 -8.82
CA TRP A 162 7.02 6.50 -8.31
C TRP A 162 6.35 5.55 -9.32
N SER A 163 6.19 6.01 -10.57
CA SER A 163 5.56 5.25 -11.66
C SER A 163 6.31 3.96 -12.00
N MET A 164 7.65 3.98 -11.95
CA MET A 164 8.47 2.80 -12.18
C MET A 164 8.18 1.72 -11.12
N VAL A 165 8.13 2.08 -9.84
CA VAL A 165 7.83 1.14 -8.76
C VAL A 165 6.41 0.59 -8.87
N HIS A 166 5.43 1.42 -9.24
CA HIS A 166 4.07 0.97 -9.59
C HIS A 166 4.07 -0.08 -10.70
N GLY A 167 4.75 0.22 -11.81
CA GLY A 167 4.85 -0.67 -12.96
C GLY A 167 5.49 -2.01 -12.60
N LEU A 168 6.59 -1.99 -11.84
CA LEU A 168 7.27 -3.19 -11.37
C LEU A 168 6.35 -4.05 -10.50
N ALA A 169 5.60 -3.45 -9.56
CA ALA A 169 4.65 -4.17 -8.74
C ALA A 169 3.59 -4.90 -9.59
N ILE A 170 3.00 -4.22 -10.58
CA ILE A 170 2.01 -4.83 -11.48
C ILE A 170 2.62 -5.99 -12.28
N LEU A 171 3.79 -5.77 -12.88
CA LEU A 171 4.46 -6.75 -13.72
C LEU A 171 4.84 -8.02 -12.94
N ILE A 172 5.28 -7.87 -11.68
CA ILE A 172 5.60 -8.98 -10.79
C ILE A 172 4.33 -9.73 -10.36
N ILE A 173 3.30 -9.01 -9.88
CA ILE A 173 2.04 -9.62 -9.42
C ILE A 173 1.34 -10.40 -10.53
N LYS A 174 1.38 -9.88 -11.77
CA LYS A 174 0.79 -10.53 -12.94
C LYS A 174 1.68 -11.61 -13.56
N ASN A 175 2.84 -11.88 -12.96
CA ASN A 175 3.85 -12.79 -13.52
C ASN A 175 4.15 -12.49 -15.00
N SER A 176 4.13 -11.20 -15.37
CA SER A 176 4.43 -10.73 -16.73
C SER A 176 5.93 -10.57 -16.96
N ILE A 177 6.72 -10.67 -15.89
CA ILE A 177 8.17 -10.83 -15.91
C ILE A 177 8.50 -12.14 -15.19
N GLU A 178 9.10 -13.08 -15.90
CA GLU A 178 9.70 -14.28 -15.29
C GLU A 178 11.16 -13.99 -14.93
N TYR A 179 11.39 -13.60 -13.67
CA TYR A 179 12.74 -13.38 -13.14
C TYR A 179 13.17 -14.57 -12.28
N LYS A 180 14.28 -15.23 -12.64
CA LYS A 180 14.83 -16.39 -11.93
C LYS A 180 15.72 -15.99 -10.74
N GLY A 181 15.23 -15.10 -9.90
CA GLY A 181 15.92 -14.58 -8.71
C GLY A 181 14.95 -13.90 -7.75
N ASP A 182 15.48 -13.26 -6.71
CA ASP A 182 14.67 -12.48 -5.77
C ASP A 182 14.20 -11.19 -6.45
N TYR A 183 12.88 -11.01 -6.56
CA TYR A 183 12.29 -9.83 -7.18
C TYR A 183 12.67 -8.53 -6.45
N LEU A 184 12.98 -8.57 -5.15
CA LEU A 184 13.43 -7.39 -4.42
C LEU A 184 14.84 -6.95 -4.84
N VAL A 185 15.71 -7.88 -5.23
CA VAL A 185 17.02 -7.58 -5.80
C VAL A 185 16.86 -6.93 -7.18
N LEU A 186 15.92 -7.41 -7.99
CA LEU A 186 15.58 -6.78 -9.27
C LEU A 186 15.06 -5.35 -9.08
N VAL A 187 14.11 -5.15 -8.16
CA VAL A 187 13.55 -3.83 -7.83
C VAL A 187 14.65 -2.86 -7.39
N GLU A 188 15.51 -3.30 -6.48
CA GLU A 188 16.65 -2.50 -6.03
C GLU A 188 17.56 -2.08 -7.20
N SER A 189 17.92 -3.03 -8.07
CA SER A 189 18.75 -2.75 -9.25
C SER A 189 18.10 -1.75 -10.20
N MET A 190 16.80 -1.85 -10.44
CA MET A 190 16.04 -0.94 -11.30
C MET A 190 16.00 0.48 -10.72
N ILE A 191 15.77 0.60 -9.41
CA ILE A 191 15.78 1.90 -8.73
C ILE A 191 17.18 2.52 -8.80
N ARG A 192 18.22 1.76 -8.45
CA ARG A 192 19.61 2.25 -8.47
C ARG A 192 20.06 2.75 -9.84
N THR A 193 19.57 2.15 -10.92
CA THR A 193 19.89 2.56 -12.31
C THR A 193 19.17 3.87 -12.69
N SER A 194 18.10 4.22 -11.99
CA SER A 194 17.26 5.39 -12.28
C SER A 194 17.58 6.62 -11.43
N LEU A 195 18.45 6.49 -10.44
CA LEU A 195 18.94 7.56 -9.56
C LEU A 195 20.21 8.21 -10.13
#